data_AF-A0A521ADU8-F1
#
_entry.id   AF-A0A521ADU8-F1
#
_cell.length_a   1.000
_cell.length_b   1.000
_cell.length_c   1.000
_cell.angle_alpha   90.00
_cell.angle_beta   90.00
_cell.angle_gamma   90.00
#
_symmetry.space_group_name_H-M   'P 1'
#
loop_
_entity.id
_entity.type
_entity.pdbx_description
1 polymer ?
#
loop_
_entity_poly.entity_id
_entity_poly.type
_entity_poly.pdbx_seq_one_letter_code
_entity_poly.pdbx_strand_id
1 'polypeptide(L)'
;MTLVYIFLLVIAVFVIMSFVSLRKIQKQNNQYNYNGISDDRYYELKYKLQFITSVGVIVIAVAGFFGVDKYENFVASFQKKTDSLDTKIKLFDQKIKSLDSNIVKYDTRINAYDIFLRKMDLSKVKFSKEMLASNKGLLALKDTINNIKKRNVLDKSFYVIDNLQISNYENNATAEINKKFYFRDMTTIIGDQLPIFFQKPVVFVIPQSSADISLIEVTNEYIIVDYGMFQHNGNKEVPKSFAFGLLIARKSE
;
A
#
# COMPACT_ATOMS: atom_id res chain seq x y z
N MET A 1 -47.04 -48.01 33.52
CA MET A 1 -46.60 -47.62 34.88
C MET A 1 -47.69 -47.89 35.92
N THR A 2 -48.91 -47.35 35.78
CA THR A 2 -50.03 -47.52 36.74
C THR A 2 -50.38 -48.97 37.05
N LEU A 3 -50.50 -49.85 36.03
CA LEU A 3 -50.81 -51.26 36.23
C LEU A 3 -49.77 -52.02 37.07
N VAL A 4 -48.48 -51.70 36.90
CA VAL A 4 -47.37 -52.36 37.61
C VAL A 4 -47.34 -51.92 39.08
N TYR A 5 -47.61 -50.65 39.36
CA TYR A 5 -47.74 -50.18 40.75
C TYR A 5 -48.92 -50.81 41.45
N ILE A 6 -50.05 -50.99 40.76
CA ILE A 6 -51.22 -51.69 41.29
C ILE A 6 -50.85 -53.16 41.59
N PHE A 7 -50.14 -53.83 40.67
CA PHE A 7 -49.74 -55.23 40.87
C PHE A 7 -48.74 -55.39 42.02
N LEU A 8 -47.73 -54.51 42.12
CA LEU A 8 -46.78 -54.49 43.24
C LEU A 8 -47.45 -54.17 44.57
N LEU A 9 -48.45 -53.28 44.58
CA LEU A 9 -49.22 -52.95 45.79
C LEU A 9 -50.06 -54.15 46.25
N VAL A 10 -50.73 -54.84 45.31
CA VAL A 10 -51.49 -56.07 45.61
C VAL A 10 -50.57 -57.15 46.19
N ILE A 11 -49.38 -57.36 45.60
CA ILE A 11 -48.37 -58.29 46.11
C ILE A 11 -47.87 -57.84 47.49
N ALA A 12 -47.53 -56.58 47.68
CA ALA A 12 -47.04 -56.06 48.96
C ALA A 12 -48.07 -56.25 50.08
N VAL A 13 -49.35 -55.94 49.81
CA VAL A 13 -50.46 -56.20 50.74
C VAL A 13 -50.56 -57.69 51.06
N PHE A 14 -50.44 -58.56 50.06
CA PHE A 14 -50.50 -60.01 50.25
C PHE A 14 -49.31 -60.56 51.06
N VAL A 15 -48.10 -60.05 50.85
CA VAL A 15 -46.89 -60.39 51.61
C VAL A 15 -47.03 -59.93 53.07
N ILE A 16 -47.51 -58.71 53.31
CA ILE A 16 -47.77 -58.18 54.66
C ILE A 16 -48.81 -59.06 55.36
N MET A 17 -49.92 -59.37 54.70
CA MET A 17 -50.99 -60.21 55.25
C MET A 17 -50.50 -61.64 55.56
N SER A 18 -49.64 -62.20 54.71
CA SER A 18 -49.00 -63.49 54.91
C SER A 18 -48.01 -63.46 56.08
N PHE A 19 -47.19 -62.41 56.18
CA PHE A 19 -46.23 -62.24 57.29
C PHE A 19 -46.93 -62.06 58.64
N VAL A 20 -48.02 -61.29 58.69
CA VAL A 20 -48.87 -61.15 59.89
C VAL A 20 -49.45 -62.50 60.30
N SER A 21 -49.91 -63.30 59.34
CA SER A 21 -50.41 -64.66 59.60
C SER A 21 -49.33 -65.58 60.17
N LEU A 22 -48.12 -65.56 59.61
CA LEU A 22 -46.96 -66.31 60.14
C LEU A 22 -46.59 -65.89 61.56
N ARG A 23 -46.58 -64.58 61.84
CA ARG A 23 -46.27 -64.04 63.18
C ARG A 23 -47.30 -64.46 64.23
N LYS A 24 -48.58 -64.55 63.86
CA LYS A 24 -49.64 -65.07 64.74
C LYS A 24 -49.42 -66.54 65.09
N ILE A 25 -49.05 -67.37 64.11
CA ILE A 25 -48.75 -68.79 64.32
C ILE A 25 -47.54 -68.96 65.26
N GLN A 26 -46.46 -68.18 65.07
CA GLN A 26 -45.32 -68.21 65.98
C GLN A 26 -45.68 -67.82 67.42
N LYS A 27 -46.50 -66.78 67.62
CA LYS A 27 -46.96 -66.38 68.95
C LYS A 27 -47.79 -67.47 69.64
N GLN A 28 -48.63 -68.19 68.89
CA GLN A 28 -49.43 -69.29 69.42
C GLN A 28 -48.58 -70.52 69.75
N ASN A 29 -47.50 -70.77 69.01
CA ASN A 29 -46.60 -71.91 69.25
C ASN A 29 -45.74 -71.72 70.53
N ASN A 30 -45.43 -70.48 70.92
CA ASN A 30 -44.69 -70.17 72.16
C ASN A 30 -45.52 -70.34 73.46
N GLN A 31 -46.83 -70.58 73.37
CA GLN A 31 -47.71 -70.74 74.54
C GLN A 31 -48.12 -72.20 74.83
N TYR A 32 -47.68 -73.17 74.04
CA TYR A 32 -48.03 -74.58 74.22
C TYR A 32 -46.79 -75.47 74.26
N ASN A 33 -46.65 -76.23 75.35
CA ASN A 33 -45.61 -77.23 75.54
C ASN A 33 -45.78 -78.35 74.49
N TYR A 34 -44.68 -78.67 73.84
CA TYR A 34 -44.60 -79.42 72.57
C TYR A 34 -45.18 -80.83 72.65
N ASN A 35 -46.05 -81.17 71.69
CA ASN A 35 -46.26 -82.53 71.19
C ASN A 35 -46.73 -82.42 69.74
N GLY A 36 -45.82 -82.64 68.77
CA GLY A 36 -46.07 -82.87 67.34
C GLY A 36 -46.96 -81.86 66.61
N ILE A 37 -46.43 -81.22 65.55
CA ILE A 37 -47.29 -80.50 64.60
C ILE A 37 -48.28 -81.52 64.03
N SER A 38 -49.59 -81.31 64.19
CA SER A 38 -50.60 -82.17 63.55
C SER A 38 -50.43 -82.10 62.03
N ASP A 39 -50.61 -83.23 61.34
CA ASP A 39 -50.39 -83.32 59.89
C ASP A 39 -51.09 -82.19 59.12
N ASP A 40 -52.31 -81.82 59.51
CA ASP A 40 -53.06 -80.71 58.90
C ASP A 40 -52.33 -79.37 58.96
N ARG A 41 -51.72 -79.03 60.11
CA ARG A 41 -50.96 -77.79 60.28
C ARG A 41 -49.64 -77.82 59.52
N TYR A 42 -49.03 -79.00 59.39
CA TYR A 42 -47.82 -79.16 58.59
C TYR A 42 -48.11 -78.91 57.11
N TYR A 43 -49.17 -79.50 56.56
CA TYR A 43 -49.55 -79.26 55.17
C TYR A 43 -49.97 -77.81 54.92
N GLU A 44 -50.72 -77.18 55.83
CA GLU A 44 -51.08 -75.77 55.71
C GLU A 44 -49.84 -74.85 55.66
N LEU A 45 -48.87 -75.08 56.54
CA LEU A 45 -47.63 -74.31 56.55
C LEU A 45 -46.79 -74.57 55.29
N LYS A 46 -46.72 -75.82 54.84
CA LYS A 46 -46.02 -76.21 53.60
C LYS A 46 -46.62 -75.51 52.39
N TYR A 47 -47.96 -75.50 52.25
CA TYR A 47 -48.64 -74.81 51.16
C TYR A 47 -48.43 -73.29 51.21
N LYS A 48 -48.52 -72.68 52.40
CA LYS A 48 -48.25 -71.24 52.57
C LYS A 48 -46.80 -70.89 52.19
N LEU A 49 -45.83 -71.71 52.57
CA LEU A 49 -44.44 -71.50 52.24
C LEU A 49 -44.20 -71.64 50.72
N GLN A 50 -44.72 -72.71 50.11
CA GLN A 50 -44.63 -72.93 48.66
C GLN A 50 -45.27 -71.79 47.87
N PHE A 51 -46.41 -71.27 48.34
CA PHE A 51 -47.08 -70.13 47.73
C PHE A 51 -46.22 -68.86 47.81
N ILE A 52 -45.66 -68.54 48.98
CA ILE A 52 -44.77 -67.36 49.16
C ILE A 52 -43.54 -67.48 48.27
N THR A 53 -42.90 -68.65 48.21
CA THR A 53 -41.76 -68.90 47.33
C THR A 53 -42.13 -68.70 45.86
N SER A 54 -43.28 -69.23 45.43
CA SER A 54 -43.74 -69.10 44.04
C SER A 54 -44.03 -67.65 43.66
N VAL A 55 -44.73 -66.89 44.52
CA VAL A 55 -45.00 -65.47 44.30
C VAL A 55 -43.70 -64.65 44.31
N GLY A 56 -42.77 -64.96 45.22
CA GLY A 56 -41.46 -64.29 45.30
C GLY A 56 -40.66 -64.41 44.01
N VAL A 57 -40.63 -65.59 43.38
CA VAL A 57 -39.96 -65.81 42.10
C VAL A 57 -40.61 -64.99 40.98
N ILE A 58 -41.94 -64.94 40.93
CA ILE A 58 -42.68 -64.14 39.93
C ILE A 58 -42.36 -62.65 40.09
N VAL A 59 -42.33 -62.13 41.32
CA VAL A 59 -42.00 -60.72 41.58
C VAL A 59 -40.59 -60.39 41.11
N ILE A 60 -39.62 -61.24 41.44
CA ILE A 60 -38.21 -61.06 41.03
C ILE A 60 -38.10 -61.11 39.49
N ALA A 61 -38.79 -62.04 38.83
CA ALA A 61 -38.79 -62.14 37.37
C ALA A 61 -39.40 -60.89 36.71
N VAL A 62 -40.55 -60.41 37.21
CA VAL A 62 -41.22 -59.21 36.70
C VAL A 62 -40.37 -57.96 36.93
N ALA A 63 -39.76 -57.82 38.12
CA ALA A 63 -38.85 -56.71 38.42
C ALA A 63 -37.59 -56.73 37.53
N GLY A 64 -37.04 -57.93 37.28
CA GLY A 64 -35.93 -58.13 36.35
C GLY A 64 -36.29 -57.72 34.92
N PHE A 65 -37.43 -58.20 34.40
CA PHE A 65 -37.90 -57.89 33.05
C PHE A 65 -38.07 -56.38 32.82
N PHE A 66 -38.80 -55.69 33.71
CA PHE A 66 -38.96 -54.22 33.59
C PHE A 66 -37.67 -53.44 33.85
N GLY A 67 -36.74 -54.00 34.62
CA GLY A 67 -35.40 -53.45 34.82
C GLY A 67 -34.58 -53.47 33.52
N VAL A 68 -34.65 -54.58 32.77
CA VAL A 68 -34.00 -54.74 31.47
C VAL A 68 -34.54 -53.73 30.45
N ASP A 69 -35.86 -53.60 30.32
CA ASP A 69 -36.47 -52.63 29.39
C ASP A 69 -36.00 -51.19 29.66
N LYS A 70 -35.93 -50.78 30.93
CA LYS A 70 -35.44 -49.45 31.31
C LYS A 70 -33.95 -49.28 31.02
N TYR A 71 -33.16 -50.33 31.26
CA TYR A 71 -31.74 -50.34 30.98
C TYR A 71 -31.47 -50.20 29.46
N GLU A 72 -32.17 -50.97 28.63
CA GLU A 72 -32.04 -50.88 27.17
C GLU A 72 -32.41 -49.48 26.65
N ASN A 73 -33.50 -48.90 27.14
CA ASN A 73 -33.89 -47.53 26.80
C ASN A 73 -32.84 -46.50 27.24
N PHE A 74 -32.25 -46.68 28.43
CA PHE A 74 -31.16 -45.83 28.90
C PHE A 74 -29.92 -45.95 28.00
N VAL A 75 -29.49 -47.17 27.69
CA VAL A 75 -28.35 -47.43 26.79
C VAL A 75 -28.60 -46.82 25.41
N ALA A 76 -29.78 -47.01 24.83
CA ALA A 76 -30.14 -46.43 23.53
C ALA A 76 -30.12 -44.88 23.56
N SER A 77 -30.59 -44.27 24.64
CA SER A 77 -30.54 -42.80 24.80
C SER A 77 -29.10 -42.29 24.93
N PHE A 78 -28.26 -43.03 25.65
CA PHE A 78 -26.85 -42.69 25.82
C PHE A 78 -26.09 -42.84 24.51
N GLN A 79 -26.32 -43.92 23.76
CA GLN A 79 -25.72 -44.14 22.44
C GLN A 79 -26.06 -42.99 21.49
N LYS A 80 -27.33 -42.58 21.40
CA LYS A 80 -27.75 -41.42 20.58
C LYS A 80 -27.01 -40.13 20.97
N LYS A 81 -26.78 -39.92 22.27
CA LYS A 81 -26.04 -38.75 22.76
C LYS A 81 -24.56 -38.84 22.38
N THR A 82 -23.95 -40.01 22.48
CA THR A 82 -22.58 -40.27 22.06
C THR A 82 -22.40 -40.04 20.57
N ASP A 83 -23.30 -40.58 19.72
CA ASP A 83 -23.25 -40.40 18.27
C ASP A 83 -23.39 -38.91 17.88
N SER A 84 -24.24 -38.17 18.60
CA SER A 84 -24.38 -36.72 18.42
C SER A 84 -23.09 -35.97 18.79
N LEU A 85 -22.42 -36.36 19.87
CA LEU A 85 -21.14 -35.77 20.27
C LEU A 85 -20.03 -36.09 19.28
N ASP A 86 -19.94 -37.33 18.79
CA ASP A 86 -18.97 -37.73 17.77
C ASP A 86 -19.14 -36.90 16.48
N THR A 87 -20.38 -36.69 16.06
CA THR A 87 -20.68 -35.82 14.91
C THR A 87 -20.21 -34.38 15.14
N LYS A 88 -20.43 -33.82 16.34
CA LYS A 88 -19.96 -32.47 16.68
C LYS A 88 -18.43 -32.38 16.72
N ILE A 89 -17.76 -33.40 17.25
CA ILE A 89 -16.30 -33.47 17.28
C ILE A 89 -15.73 -33.48 15.85
N LYS A 90 -16.31 -34.27 14.94
CA LYS A 90 -15.92 -34.30 13.53
C LYS A 90 -16.09 -32.94 12.85
N LEU A 91 -17.18 -32.22 13.12
CA LEU A 91 -17.39 -30.86 12.60
C LEU A 91 -16.36 -29.86 13.16
N PHE A 92 -16.00 -29.97 14.44
CA PHE A 92 -14.95 -29.12 15.01
C PHE A 92 -13.58 -29.42 14.42
N ASP A 93 -13.23 -30.70 14.21
CA ASP A 93 -11.98 -31.09 13.56
C ASP A 93 -11.86 -30.50 12.14
N GLN A 94 -12.94 -30.58 11.36
CA GLN A 94 -13.00 -29.94 10.04
C GLN A 94 -12.81 -28.42 10.11
N LYS A 95 -13.44 -27.76 11.10
CA LYS A 95 -13.29 -26.32 11.30
C LYS A 95 -11.85 -25.95 11.69
N ILE A 96 -11.21 -26.74 12.56
CA ILE A 96 -9.82 -26.55 12.97
C ILE A 96 -8.89 -26.68 11.75
N LYS A 97 -9.06 -27.73 10.94
CA LYS A 97 -8.28 -27.90 9.69
C LYS A 97 -8.43 -26.73 8.73
N SER A 98 -9.65 -26.21 8.59
CA SER A 98 -9.89 -25.01 7.76
C SER A 98 -9.21 -23.77 8.33
N LEU A 99 -9.23 -23.57 9.65
CA LEU A 99 -8.54 -22.45 10.29
C LEU A 99 -7.03 -22.56 10.14
N ASP A 100 -6.47 -23.75 10.31
CA ASP A 100 -5.04 -24.01 10.15
C ASP A 100 -4.57 -23.68 8.72
N SER A 101 -5.32 -24.12 7.71
CA SER A 101 -5.06 -23.74 6.31
C SER A 101 -5.09 -22.22 6.09
N ASN A 102 -6.01 -21.52 6.74
CA ASN A 102 -6.09 -20.05 6.64
C ASN A 102 -4.90 -19.37 7.34
N ILE A 103 -4.45 -19.89 8.49
CA ILE A 103 -3.26 -19.39 9.19
C ILE A 103 -2.03 -19.48 8.27
N VAL A 104 -1.80 -20.63 7.63
CA VAL A 104 -0.68 -20.81 6.67
C VAL A 104 -0.76 -19.81 5.51
N LYS A 105 -1.96 -19.57 4.97
CA LYS A 105 -2.16 -18.56 3.91
C LYS A 105 -1.82 -17.15 4.39
N TYR A 106 -2.24 -16.78 5.61
CA TYR A 106 -1.93 -15.47 6.17
C TYR A 106 -0.45 -15.31 6.46
N ASP A 107 0.21 -16.32 7.00
CA ASP A 107 1.67 -16.32 7.23
C ASP A 107 2.45 -16.09 5.92
N THR A 108 2.06 -16.79 4.85
CA THR A 108 2.64 -16.59 3.52
C THR A 108 2.48 -15.14 3.03
N ARG A 109 1.31 -14.53 3.26
CA ARG A 109 1.06 -13.13 2.87
C ARG A 109 1.88 -12.14 3.71
N ILE A 110 2.01 -12.38 5.01
CA ILE A 110 2.82 -11.55 5.91
C ILE A 110 4.29 -11.58 5.45
N ASN A 111 4.84 -12.77 5.19
CA ASN A 111 6.20 -12.93 4.68
C ASN A 111 6.42 -12.18 3.34
N ALA A 112 5.43 -12.20 2.43
CA ALA A 112 5.50 -11.45 1.19
C ALA A 112 5.51 -9.93 1.42
N TYR A 113 4.70 -9.43 2.37
CA TYR A 113 4.71 -8.01 2.74
C TYR A 113 6.03 -7.58 3.38
N ASP A 114 6.63 -8.41 4.25
CA ASP A 114 7.93 -8.10 4.85
C ASP A 114 9.03 -7.98 3.79
N ILE A 115 9.05 -8.88 2.80
CA ILE A 115 9.99 -8.80 1.67
C ILE A 115 9.76 -7.51 0.88
N PHE A 116 8.50 -7.15 0.63
CA PHE A 116 8.16 -5.92 -0.09
C PHE A 116 8.62 -4.66 0.66
N LEU A 117 8.37 -4.59 1.98
CA LEU A 117 8.81 -3.48 2.82
C LEU A 117 10.33 -3.33 2.81
N ARG A 118 11.08 -4.42 2.94
CA ARG A 118 12.56 -4.40 2.84
C ARG A 118 13.04 -3.86 1.50
N LYS A 119 12.41 -4.24 0.39
CA LYS A 119 12.73 -3.71 -0.95
C LYS A 119 12.45 -2.21 -1.03
N MET A 120 11.34 -1.76 -0.47
CA MET A 120 10.99 -0.34 -0.44
C MET A 120 12.01 0.47 0.36
N ASP A 121 12.47 -0.02 1.51
CA ASP A 121 13.48 0.67 2.33
C ASP A 121 14.83 0.76 1.61
N LEU A 122 15.27 -0.31 0.94
CA LEU A 122 16.46 -0.27 0.08
C LEU A 122 16.32 0.77 -1.03
N SER A 123 15.15 0.85 -1.67
CA SER A 123 14.87 1.84 -2.71
C SER A 123 14.92 3.27 -2.17
N LYS A 124 14.37 3.53 -0.97
CA LYS A 124 14.43 4.85 -0.32
C LYS A 124 15.88 5.26 -0.05
N VAL A 125 16.70 4.35 0.46
CA VAL A 125 18.13 4.62 0.71
C VAL A 125 18.86 4.95 -0.60
N LYS A 126 18.63 4.17 -1.66
CA LYS A 126 19.23 4.42 -2.97
C LYS A 126 18.84 5.79 -3.52
N PHE A 127 17.54 6.10 -3.49
CA PHE A 127 17.03 7.40 -3.96
C PHE A 127 17.62 8.58 -3.16
N SER A 128 17.70 8.46 -1.84
CA SER A 128 18.32 9.48 -0.97
C SER A 128 19.79 9.73 -1.34
N LYS A 129 20.54 8.66 -1.61
CA LYS A 129 21.95 8.76 -2.05
C LYS A 129 22.08 9.47 -3.40
N GLU A 130 21.21 9.16 -4.35
CA GLU A 130 21.18 9.81 -5.67
C GLU A 130 20.82 11.29 -5.57
N MET A 131 19.83 11.64 -4.75
CA MET A 131 19.47 13.04 -4.45
C MET A 131 20.63 13.82 -3.84
N LEU A 132 21.35 13.22 -2.89
CA LEU A 132 22.52 13.87 -2.28
C LEU A 132 23.64 14.11 -3.31
N ALA A 133 23.89 13.15 -4.19
CA ALA A 133 24.86 13.31 -5.28
C ALA A 133 24.43 14.41 -6.27
N SER A 134 23.15 14.45 -6.64
CA SER A 134 22.58 15.50 -7.49
C SER A 134 22.72 16.89 -6.85
N ASN A 135 22.42 17.02 -5.55
CA ASN A 135 22.56 18.27 -4.83
C ASN A 135 24.02 18.77 -4.79
N LYS A 136 24.99 17.86 -4.61
CA LYS A 136 26.42 18.20 -4.72
C LYS A 136 26.76 18.70 -6.13
N GLY A 137 26.23 18.06 -7.17
CA GLY A 137 26.39 18.51 -8.55
C GLY A 137 25.83 19.91 -8.80
N LEU A 138 24.66 20.24 -8.24
CA LEU A 138 24.06 21.57 -8.32
C LEU A 138 24.90 22.64 -7.63
N LEU A 139 25.47 22.34 -6.46
CA LEU A 139 26.39 23.26 -5.77
C LEU A 139 27.65 23.53 -6.62
N ALA A 140 28.26 22.48 -7.16
CA ALA A 140 29.43 22.62 -8.04
C ALA A 140 29.11 23.44 -9.31
N LEU A 141 27.93 23.25 -9.89
CA LEU A 141 27.46 24.05 -11.03
C LEU A 141 27.26 25.50 -10.65
N LYS A 142 26.65 25.77 -9.49
CA LYS A 142 26.46 27.14 -8.96
C LYS A 142 27.80 27.85 -8.78
N ASP A 143 28.80 27.16 -8.23
CA ASP A 143 30.14 27.70 -8.07
C ASP A 143 30.81 27.98 -9.42
N THR A 144 30.64 27.07 -10.39
CA THR A 144 31.12 27.25 -11.76
C THR A 144 30.49 28.48 -12.42
N ILE A 145 29.17 28.64 -12.32
CA ILE A 145 28.45 29.82 -12.83
C ILE A 145 28.97 31.10 -12.18
N ASN A 146 29.15 31.10 -10.86
CA ASN A 146 29.70 32.26 -10.15
C ASN A 146 31.12 32.58 -10.60
N ASN A 147 31.95 31.57 -10.84
CA ASN A 147 33.29 31.74 -11.36
C ASN A 147 33.28 32.30 -12.80
N ILE A 148 32.36 31.86 -13.66
CA ILE A 148 32.18 32.41 -15.01
C ILE A 148 31.71 33.87 -14.92
N LYS A 149 30.74 34.19 -14.08
CA LYS A 149 30.28 35.58 -13.86
C LYS A 149 31.41 36.50 -13.39
N LYS A 150 32.30 36.00 -12.53
CA LYS A 150 33.48 36.73 -12.04
C LYS A 150 34.57 36.85 -13.11
N ARG A 151 34.71 35.86 -14.00
CA ARG A 151 35.64 35.92 -15.14
C ARG A 151 35.07 36.86 -16.18
N ASN A 152 35.44 38.14 -16.04
CA ASN A 152 35.13 39.27 -16.91
C ASN A 152 34.73 38.90 -18.34
N VAL A 153 33.42 38.90 -18.58
CA VAL A 153 32.81 39.27 -19.87
C VAL A 153 32.94 40.80 -20.10
N LEU A 154 33.54 41.54 -19.15
CA LEU A 154 33.70 43.01 -19.16
C LEU A 154 35.01 43.52 -19.78
N ASP A 155 35.97 42.66 -20.10
CA ASP A 155 37.20 43.07 -20.79
C ASP A 155 37.21 42.55 -22.22
N LYS A 156 36.09 42.75 -22.92
CA LYS A 156 36.02 42.51 -24.36
C LYS A 156 36.90 43.54 -25.04
N SER A 157 38.02 43.11 -25.59
CA SER A 157 38.88 43.98 -26.40
C SER A 157 38.24 44.30 -27.76
N PHE A 158 37.22 43.54 -28.19
CA PHE A 158 36.57 43.67 -29.49
C PHE A 158 35.05 43.57 -29.37
N TYR A 159 34.36 44.41 -30.16
CA TYR A 159 32.92 44.47 -30.30
C TYR A 159 32.58 44.38 -31.78
N VAL A 160 31.71 43.44 -32.14
CA VAL A 160 31.21 43.29 -33.51
C VAL A 160 29.79 43.80 -33.55
N ILE A 161 29.50 44.70 -34.48
CA ILE A 161 28.18 45.27 -34.74
C ILE A 161 27.83 44.93 -36.18
N ASP A 162 26.59 44.55 -36.43
CA ASP A 162 26.10 44.26 -37.77
C ASP A 162 24.93 45.16 -38.14
N ASN A 163 24.59 45.16 -39.43
CA ASN A 163 23.34 45.69 -39.94
C ASN A 163 23.09 47.18 -39.66
N LEU A 164 24.14 48.01 -39.64
CA LEU A 164 24.00 49.46 -39.60
C LEU A 164 23.50 49.96 -40.96
N GLN A 165 22.36 50.64 -40.96
CA GLN A 165 21.67 51.05 -42.18
C GLN A 165 21.96 52.52 -42.53
N ILE A 166 22.34 52.79 -43.78
CA ILE A 166 22.39 54.12 -44.39
C ILE A 166 21.32 54.18 -45.46
N SER A 167 20.36 55.09 -45.34
CA SER A 167 19.32 55.33 -46.34
C SER A 167 19.70 56.52 -47.20
N ASN A 168 19.66 56.37 -48.53
CA ASN A 168 19.81 57.49 -49.45
C ASN A 168 18.57 58.38 -49.34
N TYR A 169 18.73 59.61 -48.86
CA TYR A 169 17.64 60.58 -48.85
C TYR A 169 17.48 61.13 -50.27
N GLU A 170 16.30 60.91 -50.87
CA GLU A 170 15.99 61.35 -52.23
C GLU A 170 16.08 62.88 -52.37
N ASN A 171 16.73 63.31 -53.45
CA ASN A 171 16.48 64.56 -54.17
C ASN A 171 16.74 65.89 -53.46
N ASN A 172 17.95 66.17 -52.98
CA ASN A 172 18.47 67.55 -52.99
C ASN A 172 19.99 67.53 -53.14
N ALA A 173 20.52 68.30 -54.09
CA ALA A 173 21.93 68.39 -54.50
C ALA A 173 22.89 68.99 -53.45
N THR A 174 22.53 68.93 -52.17
CA THR A 174 23.33 69.35 -51.00
C THR A 174 23.12 68.42 -49.80
N ALA A 175 22.74 67.15 -50.04
CA ALA A 175 22.56 66.18 -48.97
C ALA A 175 23.92 65.83 -48.34
N GLU A 176 24.00 65.96 -47.01
CA GLU A 176 25.14 65.53 -46.22
C GLU A 176 25.45 64.05 -46.52
N ILE A 177 26.54 63.81 -47.25
CA ILE A 177 27.02 62.47 -47.62
C ILE A 177 27.50 61.70 -46.37
N ASN A 178 27.60 62.41 -45.24
CA ASN A 178 28.20 61.95 -44.01
C ASN A 178 27.11 61.56 -43.01
N LYS A 179 27.06 60.29 -42.61
CA LYS A 179 26.11 59.82 -41.58
C LYS A 179 26.83 59.60 -40.25
N LYS A 180 26.28 60.21 -39.20
CA LYS A 180 26.76 60.05 -37.82
C LYS A 180 26.05 58.89 -37.12
N PHE A 181 26.83 58.04 -36.46
CA PHE A 181 26.32 56.94 -35.64
C PHE A 181 26.93 56.98 -34.24
N TYR A 182 26.09 57.00 -33.21
CA TYR A 182 26.53 57.02 -31.81
C TYR A 182 26.72 55.60 -31.27
N PHE A 183 27.80 55.35 -30.52
CA PHE A 183 28.06 54.03 -29.93
C PHE A 183 27.01 53.61 -28.91
N ARG A 184 26.44 54.57 -28.15
CA ARG A 184 25.37 54.30 -27.16
C ARG A 184 24.09 53.74 -27.79
N ASP A 185 23.88 53.98 -29.08
CA ASP A 185 22.69 53.57 -29.81
C ASP A 185 22.93 52.24 -30.58
N MET A 186 24.15 51.69 -30.49
CA MET A 186 24.53 50.45 -31.14
C MET A 186 24.51 49.27 -30.17
N THR A 187 24.15 48.11 -30.69
CA THR A 187 24.26 46.83 -30.01
C THR A 187 25.19 45.91 -30.78
N THR A 188 25.94 45.09 -30.05
CA THR A 188 26.76 44.05 -30.67
C THR A 188 25.88 42.96 -31.30
N ILE A 189 26.46 42.11 -32.14
CA ILE A 189 25.79 40.95 -32.77
C ILE A 189 25.16 39.97 -31.76
N ILE A 190 25.57 40.02 -30.49
CA ILE A 190 25.04 39.20 -29.39
C ILE A 190 24.02 39.95 -28.51
N GLY A 191 23.67 41.19 -28.86
CA GLY A 191 22.67 42.00 -28.17
C GLY A 191 23.20 42.86 -27.01
N ASP A 192 24.50 42.82 -26.70
CA ASP A 192 25.08 43.67 -25.65
C ASP A 192 25.19 45.13 -26.13
N GLN A 193 24.92 46.09 -25.23
CA GLN A 193 25.25 47.50 -25.46
C GLN A 193 26.77 47.71 -25.47
N LEU A 194 27.25 48.63 -26.31
CA LEU A 194 28.66 49.03 -26.30
C LEU A 194 28.99 49.77 -24.99
N PRO A 195 30.23 49.61 -24.46
CA PRO A 195 30.67 50.38 -23.32
C PRO A 195 30.85 51.86 -23.69
N ILE A 196 30.95 52.71 -22.67
CA ILE A 196 31.46 54.07 -22.84
C ILE A 196 32.97 53.96 -23.11
N PHE A 197 33.42 54.43 -24.26
CA PHE A 197 34.84 54.49 -24.57
C PHE A 197 35.43 55.75 -23.93
N PHE A 198 36.43 55.59 -23.07
CA PHE A 198 37.18 56.73 -22.51
C PHE A 198 38.27 57.24 -23.46
N GLN A 199 38.73 56.37 -24.35
CA GLN A 199 39.70 56.68 -25.40
C GLN A 199 39.07 56.36 -26.76
N LYS A 200 39.51 57.07 -27.80
CA LYS A 200 39.12 56.81 -29.18
C LYS A 200 39.36 55.33 -29.53
N PRO A 201 38.32 54.53 -29.83
CA PRO A 201 38.48 53.14 -30.19
C PRO A 201 39.01 53.01 -31.61
N VAL A 202 39.54 51.83 -31.95
CA VAL A 202 39.89 51.48 -33.33
C VAL A 202 38.64 50.89 -33.97
N VAL A 203 38.20 51.44 -35.09
CA VAL A 203 36.99 51.00 -35.79
C VAL A 203 37.37 50.53 -37.18
N PHE A 204 36.93 49.33 -37.55
CA PHE A 204 37.04 48.79 -38.90
C PHE A 204 35.63 48.62 -39.47
N VAL A 205 35.44 49.09 -40.70
CA VAL A 205 34.19 48.87 -41.44
C VAL A 205 34.21 47.47 -42.03
N ILE A 206 33.11 46.74 -41.83
CA ILE A 206 32.86 45.43 -42.44
C ILE A 206 31.81 45.65 -43.54
N PRO A 207 32.20 45.75 -44.82
CA PRO A 207 31.25 45.96 -45.89
C PRO A 207 30.34 44.73 -46.04
N GLN A 208 29.01 44.94 -46.02
CA GLN A 208 28.01 43.88 -46.27
C GLN A 208 27.40 43.98 -47.68
N SER A 209 27.75 45.02 -48.42
CA SER A 209 27.29 45.30 -49.78
C SER A 209 28.43 45.90 -50.60
N SER A 210 28.20 46.13 -51.88
CA SER A 210 29.17 46.75 -52.80
C SER A 210 29.30 48.27 -52.64
N ALA A 211 28.80 48.85 -51.55
CA ALA A 211 29.03 50.26 -51.22
C ALA A 211 30.45 50.44 -50.68
N ASP A 212 31.13 51.47 -51.16
CA ASP A 212 32.38 51.92 -50.55
C ASP A 212 32.00 52.74 -49.32
N ILE A 213 32.39 52.28 -48.13
CA ILE A 213 32.08 52.95 -46.87
C ILE A 213 33.41 53.30 -46.23
N SER A 214 33.62 54.60 -46.05
CA SER A 214 34.84 55.11 -45.45
C SER A 214 34.54 55.79 -44.11
N LEU A 215 35.46 55.66 -43.16
CA LEU A 215 35.36 56.34 -41.87
C LEU A 215 35.97 57.73 -42.00
N ILE A 216 35.15 58.76 -41.83
CA ILE A 216 35.60 60.15 -41.83
C ILE A 216 36.14 60.50 -40.44
N GLU A 217 35.35 60.18 -39.42
CA GLU A 217 35.64 60.53 -38.05
C GLU A 217 35.30 59.38 -37.11
N VAL A 218 36.17 59.19 -36.12
CA VAL A 218 35.95 58.28 -35.01
C VAL A 218 36.31 59.04 -33.75
N THR A 219 35.33 59.25 -32.88
CA THR A 219 35.50 59.83 -31.55
C THR A 219 35.31 58.74 -30.50
N ASN A 220 35.26 59.13 -29.23
CA ASN A 220 34.93 58.23 -28.13
C ASN A 220 33.41 58.00 -27.96
N GLU A 221 32.57 58.79 -28.64
CA GLU A 221 31.10 58.72 -28.51
C GLU A 221 30.41 58.28 -29.81
N TYR A 222 31.01 58.56 -30.97
CA TYR A 222 30.39 58.34 -32.27
C TYR A 222 31.42 58.10 -33.37
N ILE A 223 30.91 57.63 -34.51
CA ILE A 223 31.60 57.64 -35.78
C ILE A 223 30.83 58.46 -36.81
N ILE A 224 31.55 58.98 -37.80
CA ILE A 224 30.96 59.53 -39.01
C ILE A 224 31.50 58.70 -40.18
N VAL A 225 30.57 58.17 -40.97
CA VAL A 225 30.89 57.41 -42.18
C VAL A 225 30.48 58.21 -43.41
N ASP A 226 31.35 58.19 -44.42
CA ASP A 226 31.02 58.55 -45.79
C ASP A 226 30.66 57.28 -46.55
N TYR A 227 29.83 57.40 -47.57
CA TYR A 227 29.51 56.29 -48.45
C TYR A 227 29.52 56.74 -49.91
N GLY A 228 30.37 56.06 -50.69
CA GLY A 228 30.51 56.24 -52.13
C GLY A 228 29.98 55.01 -52.88
N MET A 229 29.46 55.24 -54.08
CA MET A 229 29.10 54.16 -54.99
C MET A 229 30.21 53.99 -56.03
N PHE A 230 30.72 52.77 -56.20
CA PHE A 230 31.50 52.45 -57.39
C PHE A 230 30.59 52.57 -58.63
N GLN A 231 30.76 53.64 -59.41
CA GLN A 231 30.14 53.73 -60.73
C GLN A 231 30.83 52.75 -61.67
N HIS A 232 30.36 51.50 -61.70
CA HIS A 232 30.75 50.56 -62.73
C HIS A 232 29.68 50.57 -63.84
N ASN A 233 30.00 51.27 -64.93
CA ASN A 233 29.32 51.30 -66.23
C ASN A 233 27.81 50.98 -66.26
N GLY A 234 27.02 52.05 -66.34
CA GLY A 234 25.95 52.15 -67.34
C GLY A 234 24.69 51.30 -67.17
N ASN A 235 24.14 51.24 -65.95
CA ASN A 235 22.70 51.06 -65.61
C ASN A 235 22.53 50.13 -64.41
N LYS A 236 22.56 50.67 -63.18
CA LYS A 236 21.95 49.99 -62.02
C LYS A 236 21.34 51.01 -61.07
N GLU A 237 20.09 50.73 -60.70
CA GLU A 237 19.33 51.43 -59.68
C GLU A 237 20.18 51.65 -58.42
N VAL A 238 20.17 52.88 -57.92
CA VAL A 238 20.82 53.21 -56.65
C VAL A 238 20.05 52.47 -55.54
N PRO A 239 20.71 51.59 -54.76
CA PRO A 239 20.06 50.97 -53.62
C PRO A 239 19.57 52.06 -52.67
N LYS A 240 18.29 51.97 -52.29
CA LYS A 240 17.64 52.92 -51.37
C LYS A 240 18.26 52.89 -49.97
N SER A 241 18.88 51.76 -49.61
CA SER A 241 19.58 51.58 -48.35
C SER A 241 20.76 50.61 -48.47
N PHE A 242 21.80 50.84 -47.67
CA PHE A 242 22.95 49.97 -47.52
C PHE A 242 23.13 49.56 -46.08
N ALA A 243 23.48 48.29 -45.89
CA ALA A 243 23.87 47.75 -44.60
C ALA A 243 25.40 47.60 -44.53
N PHE A 244 25.96 47.81 -43.35
CA PHE A 244 27.35 47.48 -43.05
C PHE A 244 27.52 47.07 -41.58
N GLY A 245 28.61 46.37 -41.30
CA GLY A 245 29.03 46.05 -39.95
C GLY A 245 30.21 46.88 -39.50
N LEU A 246 30.51 46.82 -38.21
CA LEU A 246 31.71 47.40 -37.62
C LEU A 246 32.39 46.37 -36.72
N LEU A 247 33.72 46.35 -36.75
CA LEU A 247 34.55 45.78 -35.70
C LEU A 247 35.19 46.92 -34.92
N ILE A 248 34.83 47.05 -33.66
CA ILE A 248 35.36 48.07 -32.76
C ILE A 248 36.30 47.41 -31.76
N ALA A 249 37.56 47.80 -31.76
CA ALA A 249 38.53 47.38 -30.76
C ALA A 249 38.75 48.48 -29.72
N ARG A 250 38.65 48.12 -28.43
CA ARG A 250 39.05 49.00 -27.34
C ARG A 250 40.58 49.06 -27.34
N LYS A 251 41.14 50.27 -27.40
CA LYS A 251 42.58 50.47 -27.23
C LYS A 251 42.91 50.15 -25.76
N SER A 252 43.82 49.20 -25.52
CA SER A 252 44.35 48.96 -24.18
C SER A 252 45.19 50.15 -23.75
N GLU A 253 45.04 50.57 -22.49
CA GLU A 253 45.96 51.52 -21.83
C GLU A 253 47.39 50.99 -21.81
#